data_AF-A0AAD9JT32-F1
#
_entry.id   AF-A0AAD9JT32-F1
#
_cell.length_a   1.000
_cell.length_b   1.000
_cell.length_c   1.000
_cell.angle_alpha   90.00
_cell.angle_beta   90.00
_cell.angle_gamma   90.00
#
_symmetry.space_group_name_H-M   'P 1'
#
loop_
_entity.id
_entity.type
_entity.pdbx_description
1 polymer ?
#
loop_
_entity_poly.entity_id
_entity_poly.type
_entity_poly.pdbx_seq_one_letter_code
_entity_poly.pdbx_strand_id
1 'polypeptide(L)'
;MWAAMFSGRHSVQREEDGSYFIDCDGTHFRYILNYLRDGGFRNDKQPSDVTIVRELLTEAQYYHLRGLVTVLKDIRESDGS
;
A
#
# COMPACT_ATOMS: atom_id res chain seq x y z
N MET A 1 -9.60 1.10 -5.43
CA MET A 1 -9.81 2.37 -4.72
C MET A 1 -8.78 3.42 -5.13
N TRP A 2 -7.47 3.14 -4.99
CA TRP A 2 -6.40 4.11 -5.22
C TRP A 2 -6.26 4.57 -6.69
N ALA A 3 -6.25 3.62 -7.64
CA ALA A 3 -6.30 3.94 -9.07
C ALA A 3 -7.59 4.69 -9.45
N ALA A 4 -8.68 4.52 -8.69
CA ALA A 4 -9.94 5.21 -8.94
C ALA A 4 -9.85 6.69 -8.53
N MET A 5 -9.24 7.01 -7.38
CA MET A 5 -8.98 8.38 -6.92
C MET A 5 -8.14 9.19 -7.93
N PHE A 6 -7.10 8.59 -8.51
CA PHE A 6 -6.20 9.27 -9.45
C PHE A 6 -6.51 8.99 -10.94
N SER A 7 -7.61 8.31 -11.25
CA SER A 7 -8.05 8.07 -12.64
C SER A 7 -8.75 9.27 -13.29
N GLY A 8 -8.99 10.35 -12.54
CA GLY A 8 -9.83 11.48 -12.96
C GLY A 8 -11.33 11.17 -13.03
N ARG A 9 -11.74 9.94 -12.68
CA ARG A 9 -13.15 9.49 -12.71
C ARG A 9 -13.90 9.68 -11.39
N HIS A 10 -13.19 10.01 -10.31
CA HIS A 10 -13.77 10.28 -8.99
C HIS A 10 -13.36 11.68 -8.51
N SER A 11 -14.33 12.46 -8.03
CA SER A 11 -14.07 13.78 -7.45
C SER A 11 -13.42 13.61 -6.08
N VAL A 12 -12.10 13.47 -6.06
CA VAL A 12 -11.32 13.56 -4.82
C VAL A 12 -11.28 15.04 -4.44
N GLN A 13 -11.89 15.40 -3.30
CA GLN A 13 -11.80 16.76 -2.82
C GLN A 13 -10.34 17.06 -2.46
N ARG A 14 -9.85 18.17 -3.02
CA ARG A 14 -8.55 18.73 -2.71
C ARG A 14 -8.73 19.77 -1.62
N GLU A 15 -7.89 19.73 -0.60
CA GLU A 15 -7.85 20.75 0.44
C GLU A 15 -7.33 22.08 -0.13
N GLU A 16 -7.51 23.18 0.62
CA GLU A 16 -7.07 24.52 0.19
C GLU A 16 -5.57 24.59 -0.12
N ASP A 17 -4.75 23.81 0.59
CA ASP A 17 -3.30 23.75 0.40
C ASP A 17 -2.84 22.88 -0.78
N GLY A 18 -3.79 22.22 -1.47
CA GLY A 18 -3.49 21.34 -2.61
C GLY A 18 -3.30 19.87 -2.25
N SER A 19 -3.39 19.49 -0.98
CA SER A 19 -3.33 18.09 -0.53
C SER A 19 -4.64 17.33 -0.78
N TYR A 20 -4.57 16.00 -0.72
CA TYR A 20 -5.72 15.11 -0.81
C TYR A 20 -5.89 14.36 0.51
N PHE A 21 -7.11 14.36 1.04
CA PHE A 21 -7.42 13.52 2.19
C PHE A 21 -7.61 12.06 1.76
N ILE A 22 -6.97 11.16 2.50
CA ILE A 22 -7.12 9.71 2.34
C ILE A 22 -7.52 9.19 3.71
N ASP A 23 -8.74 8.65 3.81
CA ASP A 23 -9.27 8.06 5.03
C ASP A 23 -8.66 6.67 5.27
N CYS A 24 -7.39 6.64 5.63
CA CYS A 24 -6.66 5.41 5.96
C CYS A 24 -5.65 5.63 7.06
N ASP A 25 -5.24 4.51 7.69
CA ASP A 25 -4.13 4.52 8.62
C ASP A 25 -2.81 4.81 7.89
N GLY A 26 -2.24 5.98 8.18
CA GLY A 26 -1.00 6.45 7.58
C GLY A 26 0.24 5.68 8.03
N THR A 27 0.13 4.85 9.07
CA THR A 27 1.27 4.20 9.75
C THR A 27 2.18 3.44 8.78
N HIS A 28 1.61 2.67 7.84
CA HIS A 28 2.39 1.86 6.87
C HIS A 28 2.33 2.38 5.44
N PHE A 29 1.82 3.59 5.24
CA PHE A 29 1.58 4.14 3.91
C PHE A 29 2.86 4.32 3.08
N ARG A 30 4.00 4.47 3.76
CA ARG A 30 5.33 4.51 3.13
C ARG A 30 5.59 3.29 2.24
N TYR A 31 5.21 2.09 2.68
CA TYR A 31 5.45 0.85 1.93
C TYR A 31 4.59 0.79 0.66
N ILE A 32 3.35 1.26 0.75
CA ILE A 32 2.44 1.36 -0.39
C ILE A 32 3.03 2.30 -1.44
N LEU A 33 3.49 3.49 -1.01
CA LEU A 33 4.13 4.46 -1.92
C LEU A 33 5.39 3.90 -2.57
N ASN A 34 6.24 3.20 -1.81
CA ASN A 34 7.45 2.59 -2.34
C ASN A 34 7.13 1.52 -3.38
N TYR A 35 6.19 0.61 -3.07
CA TYR A 35 5.74 -0.42 -3.99
C TYR A 35 5.21 0.18 -5.30
N LEU A 36 4.34 1.19 -5.22
CA LEU A 36 3.75 1.83 -6.40
C LEU A 36 4.77 2.61 -7.22
N ARG A 37 5.75 3.26 -6.56
CA ARG A 37 6.80 4.04 -7.22
C ARG A 37 7.77 3.15 -7.98
N ASP A 38 8.21 2.06 -7.36
CA ASP A 38 9.21 1.15 -7.93
C ASP A 38 8.57 0.05 -8.81
N GLY A 39 7.24 -0.08 -8.83
CA GLY A 39 6.52 -1.15 -9.53
C GLY A 39 6.60 -2.51 -8.83
N GLY A 40 7.01 -2.54 -7.57
CA GLY A 40 7.27 -3.73 -6.77
C GLY A 40 8.09 -3.41 -5.51
N PHE A 41 8.30 -4.39 -4.64
CA PHE A 41 9.30 -4.23 -3.57
C PHE A 41 10.69 -4.47 -4.12
N ARG A 42 11.60 -3.52 -3.86
CA ARG A 42 13.04 -3.75 -3.93
C ARG A 42 13.47 -4.37 -2.59
N ASN A 43 14.47 -5.26 -2.62
CA ASN A 43 14.90 -6.02 -1.44
C ASN A 43 15.20 -5.14 -0.20
N ASP A 44 15.67 -3.91 -0.39
CA ASP A 44 15.98 -2.95 0.67
C ASP A 44 14.75 -2.22 1.26
N LYS A 45 13.59 -2.34 0.63
CA LYS A 45 12.34 -1.64 1.00
C LYS A 45 11.23 -2.58 1.44
N GLN A 46 11.52 -3.88 1.52
CA GLN A 46 10.59 -4.88 1.99
C GLN A 46 10.46 -4.80 3.52
N PRO A 47 9.24 -4.86 4.09
CA PRO A 47 9.07 -4.97 5.53
C PRO A 47 9.62 -6.30 6.04
N SER A 48 10.46 -6.25 7.08
CA SER A 48 11.02 -7.42 7.75
C SER A 48 10.26 -7.83 9.03
N ASP A 49 9.38 -6.97 9.53
CA ASP A 49 8.57 -7.25 10.72
C ASP A 49 7.23 -7.89 10.31
N VAL A 50 6.93 -9.07 10.85
CA VAL A 50 5.71 -9.83 10.57
C VAL A 50 4.42 -9.07 10.92
N THR A 51 4.46 -8.21 11.94
CA THR A 51 3.34 -7.37 12.34
C THR A 51 3.06 -6.33 11.27
N ILE A 52 4.11 -5.67 10.77
CA ILE A 52 4.02 -4.71 9.67
C ILE A 52 3.49 -5.40 8.40
N VAL A 53 3.97 -6.61 8.08
CA VAL A 53 3.47 -7.38 6.93
C VAL A 53 1.97 -7.66 7.06
N ARG A 54 1.50 -8.03 8.26
CA ARG A 54 0.07 -8.31 8.52
C ARG A 54 -0.79 -7.06 8.39
N GLU A 55 -0.37 -5.95 8.98
CA GLU A 55 -1.10 -4.67 8.92
C GLU A 55 -1.14 -4.15 7.48
N LEU A 56 -0.01 -4.18 6.78
CA LEU A 56 0.09 -3.76 5.39
C LEU A 56 -0.73 -4.65 4.44
N LEU A 57 -0.89 -5.94 4.74
CA LEU A 57 -1.76 -6.83 3.97
C LEU A 57 -3.23 -6.41 4.05
N THR A 58 -3.70 -5.95 5.22
CA THR A 58 -5.06 -5.42 5.41
C THR A 58 -5.26 -4.17 4.55
N GLU A 59 -4.32 -3.23 4.60
CA GLU A 59 -4.35 -2.02 3.77
C GLU A 59 -4.31 -2.34 2.27
N ALA A 60 -3.40 -3.23 1.84
CA ALA A 60 -3.29 -3.62 0.44
C ALA A 60 -4.59 -4.25 -0.12
N GLN A 61 -5.32 -4.99 0.72
CA GLN A 61 -6.65 -5.51 0.38
C GLN A 61 -7.69 -4.39 0.28
N TYR A 62 -7.73 -3.46 1.24
CA TYR A 62 -8.62 -2.31 1.23
C TYR A 62 -8.44 -1.44 -0.02
N TYR A 63 -7.20 -1.17 -0.42
CA TYR A 63 -6.90 -0.39 -1.62
C TYR A 63 -7.09 -1.15 -2.94
N HIS A 64 -7.31 -2.48 -2.86
CA HIS A 64 -7.35 -3.42 -3.98
C HIS A 64 -6.04 -3.51 -4.78
N LEU A 65 -4.90 -3.42 -4.10
CA LEU A 65 -3.57 -3.56 -4.69
C LEU A 65 -3.19 -5.04 -4.82
N ARG A 66 -3.81 -5.75 -5.77
CA ARG A 66 -3.67 -7.22 -5.91
C ARG A 66 -2.23 -7.70 -5.99
N GLY A 67 -1.37 -7.00 -6.73
CA GLY A 67 0.06 -7.36 -6.82
C GLY A 67 0.77 -7.28 -5.47
N LEU A 68 0.49 -6.24 -4.69
CA LEU A 68 1.06 -6.07 -3.35
C LEU A 68 0.55 -7.15 -2.39
N VAL A 69 -0.73 -7.53 -2.48
CA VAL A 69 -1.31 -8.63 -1.68
C VAL A 69 -0.60 -9.95 -1.95
N THR A 70 -0.31 -10.27 -3.20
CA THR A 70 0.44 -11.49 -3.56
C THR A 70 1.82 -11.47 -2.93
N VAL A 71 2.59 -10.40 -3.14
CA VAL A 71 3.96 -10.30 -2.62
C VAL A 71 3.99 -10.41 -1.09
N LEU A 72 3.07 -9.76 -0.38
CA LEU A 72 3.02 -9.83 1.10
C LEU A 72 2.66 -11.22 1.63
N LYS A 73 1.89 -12.01 0.87
CA LYS A 73 1.61 -13.41 1.25
C LYS A 73 2.87 -14.27 1.09
N ASP A 74 3.59 -14.11 -0.01
CA ASP A 74 4.82 -14.87 -0.28
C ASP A 74 5.90 -14.59 0.79
N ILE A 75 6.02 -13.33 1.23
CA ILE A 75 6.92 -12.93 2.32
C ILE A 75 6.55 -13.64 3.62
N ARG A 76 5.26 -13.68 3.96
CA ARG A 76 4.77 -14.31 5.19
C ARG A 76 4.96 -15.83 5.20
N GLU A 77 4.90 -16.47 4.04
CA GLU A 77 5.15 -17.92 3.89
C GLU A 77 6.65 -18.27 3.95
N SER A 78 7.51 -17.35 3.51
CA SER A 78 8.97 -17.50 3.53
C SER A 78 9.57 -17.40 4.95
N ASP A 79 8.99 -16.58 5.84
CA ASP A 79 9.41 -16.48 7.25
C ASP A 79 8.92 -17.66 8.12
N GLY A 80 7.97 -18.46 7.63
CA GLY A 80 7.38 -19.58 8.37
C GLY A 80 8.03 -20.95 8.12
N SER A 81 9.09 -21.01 7.29
CA SER A 81 9.79 -22.25 6.89
C SER A 81 11.16 -22.39 7.52
#